data_AF-A0A535KQE2-F1
#
_entry.id   AF-A0A535KQE2-F1
#
_cell.length_a   1.000
_cell.length_b   1.000
_cell.length_c   1.000
_cell.angle_alpha   90.00
_cell.angle_beta   90.00
_cell.angle_gamma   90.00
#
_symmetry.space_group_name_H-M   'P 1'
#
loop_
_entity.id
_entity.type
_entity.pdbx_description
1 polymer ?
#
loop_
_entity_poly.entity_id
_entity_poly.type
_entity_poly.pdbx_seq_one_letter_code
_entity_poly.pdbx_strand_id
1 'polypeptide(L)'
;MLHLEEDPLWYKDALIYELHVRAFMDSNADGSGDFRGLIEKLPYLQDLGINALWLLPFYPSPLRDDGYDIADYTNVNPMFGTLGDVSQLVREAHRRGIRVINELVCNHTSDQHPWFQRARRAKPGTALRDFYVWSETNQRYQDARIIFKDFETSNWTWDHVANAYYWHRFYSHQPDLNF
;
A
#
# COMPACT_ATOMS: atom_id res chain seq x y z
N MET A 1 -11.14 -27.99 -14.63
CA MET A 1 -10.41 -26.92 -13.92
C MET A 1 -11.34 -25.71 -13.95
N LEU A 2 -11.86 -25.26 -12.81
CA LEU A 2 -12.76 -24.09 -12.76
C LEU A 2 -11.89 -22.86 -13.00
N HIS A 3 -11.99 -22.29 -14.19
CA HIS A 3 -11.37 -21.01 -14.53
C HIS A 3 -12.40 -19.90 -14.29
N LEU A 4 -11.92 -18.74 -13.86
CA LEU A 4 -12.72 -17.52 -13.86
C LEU A 4 -13.29 -17.32 -15.27
N GLU A 5 -14.56 -16.96 -15.38
CA GLU A 5 -15.14 -16.59 -16.68
C GLU A 5 -14.34 -15.45 -17.31
N GLU A 6 -14.05 -15.58 -18.61
CA GLU A 6 -13.40 -14.55 -19.42
C GLU A 6 -14.44 -13.49 -19.85
N ASP A 7 -15.01 -12.79 -18.88
CA ASP A 7 -15.82 -11.60 -19.13
C ASP A 7 -14.95 -10.34 -18.91
N PRO A 8 -14.60 -9.58 -19.97
CA PRO A 8 -13.84 -8.34 -19.83
C PRO A 8 -14.63 -7.22 -19.12
N LEU A 9 -15.95 -7.37 -18.95
CA LEU A 9 -16.83 -6.39 -18.31
C LEU A 9 -17.28 -6.79 -16.90
N TRP A 10 -16.68 -7.85 -16.32
CA TRP A 10 -17.05 -8.39 -15.00
C TRP A 10 -17.17 -7.33 -13.90
N TYR A 11 -16.37 -6.26 -13.99
CA TYR A 11 -16.31 -5.18 -13.00
C TYR A 11 -17.62 -4.38 -12.91
N LYS A 12 -18.47 -4.43 -13.95
CA LYS A 12 -19.78 -3.76 -13.97
C LYS A 12 -20.79 -4.39 -13.03
N ASP A 13 -20.66 -5.69 -12.77
CA ASP A 13 -21.54 -6.48 -11.91
C ASP A 13 -20.80 -6.99 -10.67
N ALA A 14 -19.70 -6.32 -10.29
CA ALA A 14 -18.87 -6.74 -9.17
C ALA A 14 -19.56 -6.49 -7.83
N LEU A 15 -19.62 -7.53 -7.00
CA LEU A 15 -19.89 -7.47 -5.57
C LEU A 15 -18.56 -7.57 -4.84
N ILE A 16 -18.01 -6.40 -4.51
CA ILE A 16 -16.68 -6.27 -3.93
C ILE A 16 -16.76 -6.31 -2.41
N TYR A 17 -15.92 -7.14 -1.80
CA TYR A 17 -15.66 -7.13 -0.36
C TYR A 17 -14.26 -6.59 -0.11
N GLU A 18 -14.17 -5.42 0.50
CA GLU A 18 -12.91 -4.81 0.93
C GLU A 18 -12.53 -5.35 2.32
N LEU A 19 -11.27 -5.74 2.51
CA LEU A 19 -10.79 -6.10 3.84
C LEU A 19 -9.33 -5.77 4.09
N HIS A 20 -9.02 -5.60 5.38
CA HIS A 20 -7.68 -5.55 5.90
C HIS A 20 -7.26 -6.95 6.39
N VAL A 21 -6.20 -7.54 5.81
CA VAL A 21 -5.73 -8.90 6.19
C VAL A 21 -5.48 -9.01 7.70
N ARG A 22 -4.74 -8.05 8.26
CA ARG A 22 -4.46 -7.90 9.70
C ARG A 22 -5.68 -8.01 10.61
N ALA A 23 -6.86 -7.55 10.18
CA ALA A 23 -8.04 -7.46 11.03
C ALA A 23 -9.05 -8.59 10.80
N PHE A 24 -8.76 -9.51 9.87
CA PHE A 24 -9.77 -10.46 9.39
C PHE A 24 -9.76 -11.80 10.13
N MET A 25 -8.65 -12.54 10.06
CA MET A 25 -8.53 -13.85 10.72
C MET A 25 -7.05 -14.20 10.96
N ASP A 26 -6.71 -14.39 12.24
CA ASP A 26 -5.39 -14.86 12.70
C ASP A 26 -5.35 -16.39 12.70
N SER A 27 -4.44 -16.98 11.92
CA SER A 27 -4.30 -18.45 11.82
C SER A 27 -3.24 -19.04 12.75
N ASN A 28 -2.38 -18.20 13.32
CA ASN A 28 -1.18 -18.63 14.04
C ASN A 28 -1.16 -18.20 15.53
N ALA A 29 -2.18 -17.46 15.97
CA ALA A 29 -2.38 -16.93 17.31
C ALA A 29 -1.35 -15.87 17.76
N ASP A 30 -0.79 -15.09 16.84
CA ASP A 30 0.11 -13.96 17.12
C ASP A 30 -0.61 -12.62 17.36
N GLY A 31 -1.93 -12.58 17.20
CA GLY A 31 -2.77 -11.40 17.38
C GLY A 31 -2.97 -10.56 16.11
N SER A 32 -2.44 -11.02 14.97
CA SER A 32 -2.62 -10.40 13.66
C SER A 32 -3.24 -11.39 12.67
N GLY A 33 -4.20 -10.91 11.88
CA GLY A 33 -4.68 -11.65 10.74
C GLY A 33 -3.62 -11.83 9.65
N ASP A 34 -3.70 -12.96 8.95
CA ASP A 34 -2.72 -13.38 7.94
C ASP A 34 -3.39 -14.03 6.72
N PHE A 35 -2.61 -14.26 5.66
CA PHE A 35 -3.14 -14.83 4.41
C PHE A 35 -3.68 -16.24 4.55
N ARG A 36 -3.16 -17.06 5.48
CA ARG A 36 -3.67 -18.42 5.71
C ARG A 36 -5.02 -18.37 6.38
N GLY A 37 -5.20 -17.51 7.37
CA GLY A 37 -6.49 -17.27 8.01
C GLY A 37 -7.53 -16.74 7.02
N LEU A 38 -7.14 -15.85 6.10
CA LEU A 38 -8.01 -15.40 5.02
C LEU A 38 -8.40 -16.55 4.07
N ILE A 39 -7.46 -17.42 3.70
CA ILE A 39 -7.74 -18.60 2.87
C ILE A 39 -8.75 -19.52 3.55
N GLU A 40 -8.64 -19.76 4.86
CA GLU A 40 -9.59 -20.56 5.65
C GLU A 40 -11.02 -20.00 5.62
N LYS A 41 -11.16 -18.69 5.40
CA LYS A 41 -12.44 -17.98 5.37
C LYS A 41 -12.98 -17.71 3.97
N LEU A 42 -12.28 -18.13 2.91
CA LEU A 42 -12.82 -18.08 1.55
C LEU A 42 -14.18 -18.79 1.36
N PRO A 43 -14.47 -19.93 2.03
CA PRO A 43 -15.83 -20.51 1.98
C PRO A 43 -16.90 -19.56 2.51
N TYR A 44 -16.63 -18.86 3.62
CA TYR A 44 -17.55 -17.85 4.16
C TYR A 44 -17.77 -16.69 3.18
N LEU A 45 -16.70 -16.19 2.56
CA LEU A 45 -16.80 -15.12 1.57
C LEU A 45 -17.56 -15.56 0.31
N GLN A 46 -17.37 -16.81 -0.10
CA GLN A 46 -18.13 -17.40 -1.20
C GLN A 46 -19.62 -17.52 -0.86
N ASP A 47 -19.96 -18.00 0.33
CA ASP A 47 -21.36 -18.12 0.80
C ASP A 47 -22.04 -16.75 0.93
N LEU A 48 -21.26 -15.70 1.26
CA LEU A 48 -21.74 -14.32 1.25
C LEU A 48 -22.11 -13.83 -0.17
N GLY A 49 -21.62 -14.49 -1.22
CA GLY A 49 -21.95 -14.21 -2.61
C GLY A 49 -21.05 -13.17 -3.30
N ILE A 50 -19.89 -12.86 -2.71
CA ILE A 50 -18.94 -11.92 -3.31
C ILE A 50 -18.33 -12.54 -4.57
N ASN A 51 -18.04 -11.71 -5.58
CA ASN A 51 -17.30 -12.14 -6.77
C ASN A 51 -15.96 -11.41 -6.92
N ALA A 52 -15.64 -10.47 -6.01
CA ALA A 52 -14.36 -9.80 -5.95
C ALA A 52 -13.97 -9.49 -4.50
N LEU A 53 -12.71 -9.75 -4.18
CA LEU A 53 -12.06 -9.46 -2.92
C LEU A 53 -11.05 -8.34 -3.14
N TRP A 54 -11.23 -7.21 -2.46
CA TRP A 54 -10.28 -6.10 -2.49
C TRP A 54 -9.44 -6.10 -1.21
N LEU A 55 -8.14 -6.26 -1.39
CA LEU A 55 -7.16 -6.28 -0.31
C LEU A 55 -6.59 -4.89 -0.11
N LEU A 56 -6.74 -4.38 1.11
CA LEU A 56 -5.96 -3.24 1.61
C LEU A 56 -4.46 -3.58 1.66
N PRO A 57 -3.56 -2.58 1.73
CA PRO A 57 -2.12 -2.78 1.61
C PRO A 57 -1.56 -3.88 2.52
N PHE A 58 -0.83 -4.82 1.93
CA PHE A 58 -0.14 -5.91 2.63
C PHE A 58 1.38 -5.92 2.38
N TYR A 59 1.90 -4.87 1.78
CA TYR A 59 3.32 -4.68 1.48
C TYR A 59 4.16 -4.50 2.77
N PRO A 60 5.48 -4.78 2.74
CA PRO A 60 6.39 -4.30 3.76
C PRO A 60 6.21 -2.80 3.97
N SER A 61 5.93 -2.43 5.21
CA SER A 61 5.64 -1.07 5.64
C SER A 61 6.05 -0.95 7.12
N PRO A 62 6.51 0.23 7.57
CA PRO A 62 6.68 0.53 8.99
C PRO A 62 5.37 0.54 9.80
N LEU A 63 4.22 0.44 9.12
CA LEU A 63 2.86 0.45 9.65
C LEU A 63 2.52 1.74 10.41
N ARG A 64 3.07 2.88 9.97
CA ARG A 64 2.75 4.20 10.56
C ARG A 64 1.52 4.83 9.93
N ASP A 65 1.03 4.27 8.83
CA ASP A 65 -0.28 4.56 8.23
C ASP A 65 -0.95 3.25 7.79
N ASP A 66 -1.00 2.26 8.69
CA ASP A 66 -1.64 0.95 8.49
C ASP A 66 -1.33 0.25 7.14
N GLY A 67 -0.09 0.38 6.67
CA GLY A 67 0.39 -0.27 5.44
C GLY A 67 0.47 0.65 4.22
N TYR A 68 -0.11 1.86 4.27
CA TYR A 68 -0.06 2.82 3.17
C TYR A 68 1.31 3.50 3.01
N ASP A 69 2.15 3.50 4.05
CA ASP A 69 3.56 3.87 3.99
C ASP A 69 4.43 2.68 3.49
N ILE A 70 4.38 2.40 2.18
CA ILE A 70 5.05 1.22 1.57
C ILE A 70 6.57 1.41 1.53
N ALA A 71 7.31 0.43 2.06
CA ALA A 71 8.77 0.35 2.03
C ALA A 71 9.33 -0.60 0.95
N ASP A 72 8.52 -1.53 0.43
CA ASP A 72 8.85 -2.40 -0.71
C ASP A 72 7.58 -2.83 -1.45
N TYR A 73 7.45 -2.48 -2.74
CA TYR A 73 6.29 -2.82 -3.58
C TYR A 73 6.27 -4.27 -4.08
N THR A 74 7.34 -5.03 -3.88
CA THR A 74 7.56 -6.33 -4.56
C THR A 74 7.46 -7.53 -3.63
N ASN A 75 7.13 -7.30 -2.36
CA ASN A 75 7.09 -8.34 -1.35
C ASN A 75 5.85 -8.18 -0.45
N VAL A 76 5.71 -9.08 0.52
CA VAL A 76 4.62 -9.10 1.51
C VAL A 76 5.19 -8.76 2.88
N ASN A 77 4.45 -8.01 3.69
CA ASN A 77 4.82 -7.76 5.08
C ASN A 77 4.89 -9.12 5.81
N PRO A 78 6.01 -9.46 6.48
CA PRO A 78 6.15 -10.76 7.14
C PRO A 78 5.05 -11.08 8.16
N MET A 79 4.40 -10.05 8.72
CA MET A 79 3.22 -10.19 9.60
C MET A 79 2.04 -10.90 8.91
N PHE A 80 1.90 -10.78 7.60
CA PHE A 80 0.77 -11.35 6.85
C PHE A 80 1.11 -12.68 6.18
N GLY A 81 2.40 -13.05 6.13
CA GLY A 81 2.90 -14.25 5.47
C GLY A 81 3.88 -13.96 4.34
N THR A 82 3.82 -14.75 3.28
CA THR A 82 4.77 -14.73 2.16
C THR A 82 4.09 -14.50 0.81
N LEU A 83 4.88 -14.20 -0.23
CA LEU A 83 4.40 -14.21 -1.62
C LEU A 83 3.77 -15.56 -2.03
N GLY A 84 4.22 -16.66 -1.43
CA GLY A 84 3.64 -17.99 -1.63
C GLY A 84 2.21 -18.08 -1.09
N ASP A 85 1.96 -17.51 0.08
CA ASP A 85 0.62 -17.47 0.69
C ASP A 85 -0.33 -16.57 -0.15
N VAL A 86 0.14 -15.43 -0.66
CA VAL A 86 -0.64 -14.59 -1.60
C VAL A 86 -0.96 -15.36 -2.88
N SER A 87 0.02 -16.06 -3.46
CA SER A 87 -0.19 -16.88 -4.65
C SER A 87 -1.18 -18.03 -4.41
N GLN A 88 -1.24 -18.55 -3.18
CA GLN A 88 -2.23 -19.53 -2.78
C GLN A 88 -3.62 -18.90 -2.62
N LEU A 89 -3.73 -17.73 -2.00
CA LEU A 89 -4.98 -16.97 -1.89
C LEU A 89 -5.59 -16.73 -3.27
N VAL A 90 -4.82 -16.17 -4.20
CA VAL A 90 -5.29 -15.87 -5.57
C VAL A 90 -5.81 -17.14 -6.25
N ARG A 91 -5.07 -18.25 -6.18
CA ARG A 91 -5.52 -19.53 -6.75
C ARG A 91 -6.82 -20.02 -6.12
N GLU A 92 -6.92 -20.01 -4.80
CA GLU A 92 -8.10 -20.50 -4.09
C GLU A 92 -9.32 -19.60 -4.26
N ALA A 93 -9.14 -18.27 -4.31
CA ALA A 93 -10.18 -17.32 -4.65
C ALA A 93 -10.69 -17.56 -6.09
N HIS A 94 -9.79 -17.69 -7.05
CA HIS A 94 -10.15 -17.93 -8.45
C HIS A 94 -10.91 -19.25 -8.64
N ARG A 95 -10.55 -20.31 -7.92
CA ARG A 95 -11.29 -21.59 -7.92
C ARG A 95 -12.73 -21.45 -7.45
N ARG A 96 -13.05 -20.39 -6.70
CA ARG A 96 -14.37 -20.08 -6.16
C ARG A 96 -15.12 -19.01 -6.99
N GLY A 97 -14.56 -18.58 -8.11
CA GLY A 97 -15.13 -17.49 -8.91
C GLY A 97 -14.90 -16.10 -8.32
N ILE A 98 -14.03 -15.97 -7.31
CA ILE A 98 -13.72 -14.70 -6.65
C ILE A 98 -12.47 -14.11 -7.28
N ARG A 99 -12.55 -12.88 -7.80
CA ARG A 99 -11.40 -12.11 -8.29
C ARG A 99 -10.67 -11.44 -7.14
N VAL A 100 -9.39 -11.16 -7.29
CA VAL A 100 -8.60 -10.45 -6.28
C VAL A 100 -8.14 -9.11 -6.84
N ILE A 101 -8.49 -8.04 -6.14
CA ILE A 101 -8.04 -6.66 -6.38
C ILE A 101 -7.03 -6.33 -5.29
N ASN A 102 -5.92 -5.73 -5.68
CA ASN A 102 -4.86 -5.32 -4.78
C ASN A 102 -4.71 -3.81 -4.82
N GLU A 103 -4.54 -3.20 -3.64
CA GLU A 103 -4.23 -1.78 -3.50
C GLU A 103 -2.87 -1.43 -4.11
N LEU A 104 -2.77 -0.29 -4.80
CA LEU A 104 -1.50 0.19 -5.35
C LEU A 104 -1.30 1.67 -5.04
N VAL A 105 -0.53 1.94 -3.98
CA VAL A 105 -0.22 3.31 -3.55
C VAL A 105 0.90 3.88 -4.40
N CYS A 106 0.55 4.64 -5.45
CA CYS A 106 1.53 5.24 -6.36
C CYS A 106 1.94 6.66 -6.01
N ASN A 107 1.22 7.39 -5.15
CA ASN A 107 1.51 8.81 -4.91
C ASN A 107 2.80 9.04 -4.12
N HIS A 108 3.06 8.19 -3.13
CA HIS A 108 4.15 8.33 -2.17
C HIS A 108 4.70 6.96 -1.81
N THR A 109 5.86 6.95 -1.14
CA THR A 109 6.41 5.75 -0.48
C THR A 109 6.69 6.07 0.98
N SER A 110 7.09 5.08 1.79
CA SER A 110 7.67 5.34 3.11
C SER A 110 9.01 6.10 3.01
N ASP A 111 9.32 6.94 4.00
CA ASP A 111 10.66 7.50 4.18
C ASP A 111 11.75 6.43 4.39
N GLN A 112 11.37 5.18 4.72
CA GLN A 112 12.27 4.03 4.79
C GLN A 112 12.47 3.34 3.43
N HIS A 113 11.67 3.68 2.41
CA HIS A 113 11.78 3.07 1.09
C HIS A 113 13.19 3.30 0.51
N PRO A 114 13.83 2.27 -0.10
CA PRO A 114 15.17 2.41 -0.67
C PRO A 114 15.32 3.57 -1.67
N TRP A 115 14.23 3.94 -2.33
CA TRP A 115 14.19 5.07 -3.25
C TRP A 115 14.40 6.41 -2.52
N PHE A 116 13.63 6.68 -1.46
CA PHE A 116 13.79 7.92 -0.68
C PHE A 116 15.16 7.98 -0.02
N GLN A 117 15.63 6.85 0.50
CA GLN A 117 16.97 6.72 1.09
C GLN A 117 18.09 7.06 0.10
N ARG A 118 17.94 6.70 -1.18
CA ARG A 118 18.88 7.14 -2.23
C ARG A 118 18.70 8.61 -2.58
N ALA A 119 17.46 9.07 -2.75
CA ALA A 119 17.15 10.43 -3.16
C ALA A 119 17.66 11.50 -2.16
N ARG A 120 17.49 11.25 -0.86
CA ARG A 120 17.96 12.19 0.19
C ARG A 120 19.48 12.34 0.27
N ARG A 121 20.23 11.35 -0.24
CA ARG A 121 21.70 11.36 -0.32
C ARG A 121 22.23 11.76 -1.70
N ALA A 122 21.36 11.83 -2.71
CA ALA A 122 21.73 12.18 -4.07
C ALA A 122 21.93 13.70 -4.21
N LYS A 123 22.82 14.10 -5.13
CA LYS A 123 23.07 15.51 -5.43
C LYS A 123 21.82 16.15 -6.08
N PRO A 124 21.53 17.44 -5.80
CA PRO A 124 20.50 18.20 -6.51
C PRO A 124 20.61 18.09 -8.04
N GLY A 125 19.48 17.92 -8.73
CA GLY A 125 19.40 17.82 -10.19
C GLY A 125 19.80 16.46 -10.80
N THR A 126 19.92 15.42 -9.99
CA THR A 126 20.14 14.05 -10.48
C THR A 126 18.83 13.28 -10.55
N ALA A 127 18.71 12.33 -11.48
CA ALA A 127 17.51 11.49 -11.60
C ALA A 127 17.13 10.76 -10.29
N LEU A 128 18.13 10.39 -9.47
CA LEU A 128 17.87 9.78 -8.16
C LEU A 128 17.28 10.77 -7.16
N ARG A 129 17.73 12.04 -7.19
CA ARG A 129 17.16 13.10 -6.37
C ARG A 129 15.73 13.41 -6.81
N ASP A 130 15.54 13.55 -8.11
CA ASP A 130 14.30 14.00 -8.75
C ASP A 130 13.21 12.93 -8.74
N PHE A 131 13.46 11.76 -8.14
CA PHE A 131 12.45 10.74 -7.85
C PHE A 131 11.40 11.22 -6.83
N TYR A 132 11.76 12.23 -6.02
CA TYR A 132 10.89 12.89 -5.04
C TYR A 132 10.90 14.39 -5.27
N VAL A 133 9.91 15.07 -4.72
CA VAL A 133 9.76 16.51 -4.85
C VAL A 133 10.54 17.24 -3.74
N TRP A 134 11.54 18.03 -4.12
CA TRP A 134 12.41 18.79 -3.20
C TRP A 134 12.27 20.30 -3.37
N SER A 135 12.61 21.05 -2.32
CA SER A 135 12.65 22.51 -2.33
C SER A 135 13.61 23.07 -1.28
N GLU A 136 14.22 24.23 -1.55
CA GLU A 136 15.02 24.96 -0.55
C GLU A 136 14.14 25.65 0.50
N THR A 137 12.88 25.90 0.17
CA THR A 137 11.90 26.54 1.06
C THR A 137 10.61 25.71 1.16
N ASN A 138 9.85 25.92 2.23
CA ASN A 138 8.51 25.35 2.38
C ASN A 138 7.40 26.20 1.72
N GLN A 139 7.76 27.12 0.82
CA GLN A 139 6.85 28.12 0.25
C GLN A 139 6.22 27.68 -1.09
N ARG A 140 6.61 26.53 -1.65
CA ARG A 140 5.97 26.00 -2.86
C ARG A 140 4.61 25.39 -2.52
N TYR A 141 3.66 25.47 -3.44
CA TYR A 141 2.32 24.85 -3.32
C TYR A 141 1.52 25.28 -2.08
N GLN A 142 1.55 26.56 -1.69
CA GLN A 142 0.84 27.03 -0.48
C GLN A 142 -0.68 26.85 -0.52
N ASP A 143 -1.26 26.84 -1.73
CA ASP A 143 -2.70 26.62 -1.93
C ASP A 143 -3.11 25.16 -1.69
N ALA A 144 -2.14 24.23 -1.65
CA ALA A 144 -2.42 22.83 -1.37
C ALA A 144 -2.79 22.66 0.10
N ARG A 145 -4.01 22.16 0.32
CA ARG A 145 -4.52 21.85 1.66
C ARG A 145 -3.64 20.79 2.35
N ILE A 146 -3.41 21.00 3.65
CA ILE A 146 -2.92 19.96 4.57
C ILE A 146 -4.08 19.03 4.91
N ILE A 147 -3.93 17.73 4.61
CA ILE A 147 -4.98 16.72 4.76
C ILE A 147 -5.15 16.37 6.25
N PHE A 148 -4.05 16.02 6.93
CA PHE A 148 -4.04 15.59 8.32
C PHE A 148 -3.63 16.72 9.27
N LYS A 149 -4.50 17.73 9.40
CA LYS A 149 -4.22 18.95 10.19
C LYS A 149 -3.93 18.69 11.69
N ASP A 150 -4.38 17.56 12.21
CA ASP A 150 -4.16 17.20 13.62
C ASP A 150 -2.74 16.67 13.87
N PHE A 151 -2.03 16.25 12.81
CA PHE A 151 -0.70 15.64 12.88
C PHE A 151 0.36 16.44 12.14
N GLU A 152 -0.02 17.13 11.06
CA GLU A 152 0.88 17.85 10.18
C GLU A 152 0.57 19.35 10.17
N THR A 153 1.62 20.16 10.30
CA THR A 153 1.52 21.63 10.24
C THR A 153 1.93 22.20 8.89
N SER A 154 2.45 21.34 8.01
CA SER A 154 3.02 21.67 6.71
C SER A 154 2.99 20.43 5.81
N ASN A 155 2.88 20.61 4.49
CA ASN A 155 3.12 19.56 3.49
C ASN A 155 4.60 19.47 3.06
N TRP A 156 5.46 20.25 3.74
CA TRP A 156 6.91 20.25 3.56
C TRP A 156 7.60 19.94 4.87
N THR A 157 8.47 18.94 4.86
CA THR A 157 9.33 18.58 6.00
C THR A 157 10.79 18.76 5.64
N TRP A 158 11.57 19.36 6.56
CA TRP A 158 13.01 19.53 6.37
C TRP A 158 13.76 18.20 6.58
N ASP A 159 14.59 17.82 5.61
CA ASP A 159 15.46 16.66 5.72
C ASP A 159 16.91 17.09 5.93
N HIS A 160 17.47 16.73 7.09
CA HIS A 160 18.84 17.11 7.47
C HIS A 160 19.95 16.40 6.68
N VAL A 161 19.67 15.29 6.01
CA VAL A 161 20.66 14.59 5.16
C VAL A 161 20.75 15.29 3.81
N ALA A 162 19.59 15.65 3.27
CA ALA A 162 19.42 16.35 2.01
C ALA A 162 19.72 17.86 2.12
N ASN A 163 19.68 18.43 3.32
CA ASN A 163 19.65 19.87 3.58
C ASN A 163 18.63 20.60 2.68
N ALA A 164 17.42 20.05 2.61
CA ALA A 164 16.31 20.58 1.81
C ALA A 164 14.97 20.11 2.39
N TYR A 165 13.90 20.81 2.03
CA TYR A 165 12.54 20.32 2.25
C TYR A 165 12.17 19.26 1.22
N TYR A 166 11.42 18.25 1.62
CA TYR A 166 10.69 17.36 0.72
C TYR A 166 9.18 17.50 0.92
N TRP A 167 8.45 17.25 -0.16
CA TRP A 167 6.99 17.31 -0.20
C TRP A 167 6.36 16.01 0.30
N HIS A 168 5.26 16.13 1.02
CA HIS A 168 4.35 15.03 1.38
C HIS A 168 2.92 15.57 1.45
N ARG A 169 1.95 14.82 0.91
CA ARG A 169 0.52 15.19 1.00
C ARG A 169 -0.17 14.67 2.25
N PHE A 170 0.37 13.58 2.78
CA PHE A 170 -0.12 12.88 3.95
C PHE A 170 0.88 13.10 5.08
N TYR A 171 1.36 12.05 5.75
CA TYR A 171 2.33 12.21 6.82
C TYR A 171 3.74 12.51 6.30
N SER A 172 4.56 13.16 7.13
CA SER A 172 5.97 13.43 6.84
C SER A 172 6.75 12.14 6.52
N HIS A 173 6.40 11.00 7.09
CA HIS A 173 7.02 9.72 6.74
C HIS A 173 6.51 9.10 5.43
N GLN A 174 5.72 9.83 4.64
CA GLN A 174 5.21 9.45 3.32
C GLN A 174 5.64 10.47 2.26
N PRO A 175 6.94 10.56 1.93
CA PRO A 175 7.42 11.46 0.89
C PRO A 175 6.78 11.14 -0.47
N ASP A 176 6.25 12.18 -1.11
CA ASP A 176 5.56 12.11 -2.40
C ASP A 176 6.56 11.91 -3.55
N LEU A 177 6.24 11.00 -4.46
CA LEU A 177 6.97 10.79 -5.70
C LEU A 177 6.75 11.97 -6.66
N ASN A 178 7.73 12.22 -7.52
CA ASN A 178 7.69 13.29 -8.52
C ASN A 178 7.26 12.73 -9.89
N PHE A 179 5.98 12.91 -10.23
CA PHE A 179 5.36 12.46 -11.48
C PHE A 179 5.49 13.47 -12.63
#